data_AF-A0AAW2URZ2-F1
#
_entry.id   AF-A0AAW2URZ2-F1
#
_cell.length_a   1.000
_cell.length_b   1.000
_cell.length_c   1.000
_cell.angle_alpha   90.00
_cell.angle_beta   90.00
_cell.angle_gamma   90.00
#
_symmetry.space_group_name_H-M   'P 1'
#
loop_
_entity.id
_entity.type
_entity.pdbx_description
1 polymer ?
#
loop_
_entity_poly.entity_id
_entity_poly.type
_entity_poly.pdbx_seq_one_letter_code
_entity_poly.pdbx_strand_id
1 'polypeptide(L)'
;MERKGYAVTFVNTPLNIKKLRESLPPATVAAIRLVGIPFNSSDYGLPPDSEDTDSLPYSLSLRLLEASIFLKLPFKNLLADLIQEQGGKGRFA
;
A
#
# COMPACT_ATOMS: atom_id res chain seq x y z
N MET A 1 -6.68 -12.53 12.32
CA MET A 1 -5.33 -13.12 12.22
C MET A 1 -4.75 -13.18 13.63
N GLU A 2 -4.65 -14.38 14.20
CA GLU A 2 -3.99 -14.58 15.50
C GLU A 2 -2.46 -14.64 15.31
N ARG A 3 -1.73 -14.02 16.24
CA ARG A 3 -0.26 -13.90 16.20
C ARG A 3 0.41 -15.27 16.36
N LYS A 4 0.78 -15.91 15.26
CA LYS A 4 1.69 -17.07 15.23
C LYS A 4 3.18 -16.66 15.30
N GLY A 5 3.52 -15.58 16.01
CA GLY A 5 4.90 -15.07 16.12
C GLY A 5 5.44 -14.32 14.90
N TYR A 6 4.61 -14.06 13.87
CA TYR A 6 5.03 -13.30 12.68
C TYR A 6 4.81 -11.80 12.84
N ALA A 7 5.76 -11.01 12.33
CA ALA A 7 5.56 -9.59 12.09
C ALA A 7 4.77 -9.41 10.78
N VAL A 8 3.64 -8.71 10.83
CA VAL A 8 2.78 -8.44 9.67
C VAL A 8 2.96 -6.99 9.24
N THR A 9 3.33 -6.79 7.97
CA THR A 9 3.34 -5.47 7.32
C THR A 9 2.23 -5.42 6.27
N PHE A 10 1.29 -4.50 6.45
CA PHE A 10 0.25 -4.20 5.48
C PHE A 10 0.73 -3.04 4.59
N VAL A 11 0.76 -3.28 3.28
CA VAL A 11 1.22 -2.31 2.29
C VAL A 11 0.04 -1.89 1.42
N ASN A 12 -0.17 -0.59 1.27
CA ASN A 12 -1.20 -0.05 0.39
C ASN A 12 -0.83 1.39 -0.01
N THR A 13 -1.68 2.06 -0.80
CA THR A 13 -1.54 3.47 -1.15
C THR A 13 -1.87 4.40 0.04
N PRO A 14 -1.44 5.67 0.05
CA PRO A 14 -1.48 6.52 1.24
C PRO A 14 -2.88 6.78 1.81
N LEU A 15 -3.89 7.04 0.96
CA LEU A 15 -5.26 7.26 1.43
C LEU A 15 -5.90 5.97 1.95
N ASN A 16 -5.62 4.83 1.32
CA ASN A 16 -6.08 3.53 1.84
C ASN A 16 -5.44 3.19 3.19
N ILE A 17 -4.16 3.51 3.41
CA ILE A 17 -3.52 3.36 4.72
C ILE A 17 -4.16 4.26 5.78
N LYS A 18 -4.49 5.51 5.42
CA LYS A 18 -5.21 6.42 6.32
C LYS A 18 -6.57 5.83 6.71
N LYS A 19 -7.38 5.39 5.72
CA LYS A 19 -8.68 4.76 5.95
C LYS A 19 -8.58 3.51 6.82
N LEU A 20 -7.61 2.64 6.56
CA LEU A 20 -7.36 1.44 7.38
C LEU A 20 -7.00 1.78 8.82
N ARG A 21 -6.17 2.81 9.03
CA ARG A 21 -5.81 3.24 10.39
C ARG A 21 -7.02 3.77 11.16
N GLU A 22 -7.93 4.46 10.49
CA GLU A 22 -9.16 4.98 11.08
C GLU A 22 -10.22 3.88 11.32
N SER A 23 -10.25 2.83 10.50
CA SER A 23 -11.25 1.75 10.58
C SER A 23 -10.89 0.60 11.53
N LEU A 24 -9.61 0.46 11.88
CA LEU A 24 -9.13 -0.67 12.70
C LEU A 24 -9.10 -0.32 14.19
N PRO A 25 -9.35 -1.29 15.10
CA PRO A 25 -9.19 -1.07 16.53
C PRO A 25 -7.76 -0.63 16.87
N PRO A 26 -7.55 0.27 17.86
CA PRO A 26 -6.22 0.74 18.24
C PRO A 26 -5.23 -0.39 18.58
N ALA A 27 -5.72 -1.44 19.25
CA ALA A 27 -4.92 -2.63 19.56
C ALA A 27 -4.44 -3.36 18.31
N THR A 28 -5.22 -3.33 17.21
CA THR A 28 -4.82 -3.92 15.92
C THR A 28 -3.79 -3.05 15.24
N VAL A 29 -3.98 -1.73 15.21
CA VAL A 29 -3.00 -0.78 14.63
C VAL A 29 -1.67 -0.86 15.36
N ALA A 30 -1.67 -1.02 16.68
CA ALA A 30 -0.45 -1.22 17.47
C ALA A 30 0.22 -2.59 17.21
N ALA A 31 -0.50 -3.54 16.59
CA ALA A 31 -0.04 -4.90 16.40
C ALA A 31 0.52 -5.21 15.01
N ILE A 32 0.29 -4.35 14.01
CA ILE A 32 0.72 -4.51 12.62
C ILE A 32 1.46 -3.27 12.14
N ARG A 33 2.37 -3.41 11.18
CA ARG A 33 3.00 -2.26 10.51
C ARG A 33 2.12 -1.86 9.33
N LEU A 34 1.70 -0.60 9.25
CA LEU A 34 0.98 -0.03 8.11
C LEU A 34 1.94 0.84 7.29
N VAL A 35 2.13 0.53 6.01
CA VAL A 35 3.06 1.25 5.13
C VAL A 35 2.35 1.75 3.87
N GLY A 36 2.46 3.06 3.64
CA GLY A 36 2.03 3.69 2.40
C GLY A 36 3.12 3.63 1.33
N ILE A 37 2.80 3.13 0.15
CA ILE A 37 3.65 3.27 -1.05
C ILE A 37 3.15 4.43 -1.91
N PRO A 38 4.04 5.23 -2.53
CA PRO A 38 3.62 6.37 -3.35
C PRO A 38 2.66 5.98 -4.47
N PHE A 39 1.56 6.73 -4.55
CA PHE A 39 0.58 6.65 -5.62
C PHE A 39 -0.06 8.03 -5.77
N ASN A 40 -0.24 8.46 -7.01
CA ASN A 40 -0.97 9.67 -7.33
C ASN A 40 -1.92 9.34 -8.49
N SER A 41 -3.22 9.37 -8.22
CA SER A 41 -4.25 9.01 -9.20
C SER A 41 -4.25 9.95 -10.41
N SER A 42 -3.87 11.22 -10.21
CA SER A 42 -3.86 12.23 -11.27
C SER A 42 -2.83 11.94 -12.36
N ASP A 43 -1.74 11.24 -12.04
CA ASP A 43 -0.70 10.84 -13.00
C ASP A 43 -1.25 9.84 -14.06
N TYR A 44 -2.40 9.22 -13.79
CA TYR A 44 -3.02 8.18 -14.63
C TYR A 44 -4.36 8.61 -15.24
N GLY A 45 -4.71 9.91 -15.13
CA GLY A 45 -5.97 10.46 -15.66
C GLY A 45 -7.20 10.10 -14.81
N LEU A 46 -7.00 9.78 -13.54
CA LEU A 46 -8.09 9.67 -12.56
C LEU A 46 -8.26 11.01 -11.84
N PRO A 47 -9.46 11.27 -11.25
CA PRO A 47 -9.63 12.39 -10.35
C PRO A 47 -8.61 12.34 -9.19
N PRO A 48 -8.27 13.49 -8.57
CA PRO A 48 -7.46 13.50 -7.35
C PRO A 48 -8.03 12.57 -6.28
N ASP A 49 -7.14 12.05 -5.43
CA ASP A 49 -7.50 11.23 -4.26
C ASP A 49 -8.28 9.93 -4.56
N SER A 50 -8.23 9.46 -5.81
CA SER A 50 -8.94 8.26 -6.28
C SER A 50 -8.08 7.00 -6.15
N GLU A 51 -8.02 6.47 -4.93
CA GLU A 51 -7.21 5.28 -4.57
C GLU A 51 -8.03 4.02 -4.31
N ASP A 52 -9.36 4.10 -4.39
CA ASP A 52 -10.28 2.98 -4.21
C ASP A 52 -11.39 2.99 -5.26
N THR A 53 -12.12 1.88 -5.31
CA THR A 53 -13.26 1.70 -6.21
C THR A 53 -14.57 2.22 -5.62
N ASP A 54 -14.63 2.54 -4.33
CA ASP A 54 -15.86 2.95 -3.64
C ASP A 54 -16.31 4.35 -4.08
N SER A 55 -15.34 5.21 -4.38
CA SER A 55 -15.54 6.60 -4.79
C SER A 55 -15.53 6.82 -6.31
N LEU A 56 -15.21 5.78 -7.09
CA LEU A 56 -15.02 5.90 -8.54
C LEU A 56 -16.21 5.37 -9.35
N PRO A 57 -16.60 6.07 -10.43
CA PRO A 57 -17.45 5.49 -11.47
C PRO A 57 -16.83 4.19 -11.99
N TYR A 58 -17.66 3.18 -12.27
CA TYR A 58 -17.22 1.88 -12.77
C TYR A 58 -16.33 1.97 -14.02
N SER A 59 -16.60 2.95 -14.90
CA SER A 59 -15.80 3.24 -16.09
C SER A 59 -14.34 3.63 -15.78
N LEU A 60 -14.07 4.12 -14.58
CA LEU A 60 -12.73 4.51 -14.11
C LEU A 60 -12.06 3.42 -13.27
N SER A 61 -12.78 2.38 -12.82
CA SER A 61 -12.19 1.28 -12.05
C SER A 61 -11.14 0.50 -12.84
N LEU A 62 -11.34 0.33 -14.16
CA LEU A 62 -10.34 -0.29 -15.05
C LEU A 62 -9.06 0.55 -15.13
N ARG A 63 -9.19 1.88 -15.17
CA ARG A 63 -8.05 2.81 -15.18
C ARG A 63 -7.29 2.78 -13.85
N LEU A 64 -7.99 2.64 -12.72
CA LEU A 64 -7.35 2.41 -11.42
C LEU A 64 -6.60 1.08 -11.38
N LEU A 65 -7.16 0.01 -11.95
CA LEU A 65 -6.49 -1.28 -12.08
C LEU A 65 -5.23 -1.17 -12.95
N GLU A 66 -5.28 -0.47 -14.08
CA GLU A 66 -4.11 -0.20 -14.93
C GLU A 66 -3.03 0.59 -14.18
N ALA A 67 -3.44 1.64 -13.45
CA ALA A 67 -2.54 2.45 -12.63
C ALA A 67 -1.83 1.63 -11.54
N SER A 68 -2.49 0.58 -11.00
CA SER A 68 -1.91 -0.28 -9.97
C SER A 68 -0.64 -1.03 -10.44
N ILE A 69 -0.46 -1.23 -11.75
CA ILE A 69 0.74 -1.88 -12.31
C ILE A 69 2.00 -1.06 -11.98
N PHE A 70 1.88 0.26 -11.89
CA PHE A 70 2.99 1.15 -11.59
C PHE A 70 3.41 1.11 -10.11
N LEU A 71 2.62 0.48 -9.23
CA LEU A 71 3.01 0.20 -7.85
C LEU A 71 4.16 -0.81 -7.74
N LYS A 72 4.49 -1.52 -8.82
CA LYS A 72 5.58 -2.50 -8.85
C LYS A 72 6.93 -1.90 -8.42
N LEU A 73 7.27 -0.71 -8.92
CA LEU A 73 8.54 -0.06 -8.58
C LEU A 73 8.59 0.40 -7.11
N PRO A 74 7.63 1.21 -6.59
CA PRO A 74 7.65 1.60 -5.19
C PRO A 74 7.53 0.40 -4.24
N PHE A 75 6.82 -0.66 -4.64
CA PHE A 75 6.79 -1.90 -3.86
C PHE A 75 8.15 -2.61 -3.81
N LYS A 76 8.87 -2.70 -4.94
CA LYS A 76 10.24 -3.24 -4.96
C LYS A 76 11.20 -2.45 -4.07
N ASN A 77 11.10 -1.12 -4.09
CA ASN A 77 11.91 -0.26 -3.24
C ASN A 77 11.61 -0.54 -1.76
N LEU A 78 10.33 -0.62 -1.39
CA LEU A 78 9.92 -1.00 -0.03
C LEU A 78 10.47 -2.38 0.38
N LEU A 79 10.45 -3.37 -0.51
CA LEU A 79 11.03 -4.68 -0.21
C LEU A 79 12.55 -4.61 0.02
N ALA A 80 13.27 -3.81 -0.78
CA ALA A 80 14.70 -3.59 -0.58
C ALA A 80 14.99 -2.96 0.78
N ASP A 81 14.22 -1.93 1.15
CA ASP A 81 14.34 -1.24 2.44
C ASP A 81 14.06 -2.21 3.60
N LEU A 82 12.98 -3.01 3.51
CA LEU A 82 12.61 -4.02 4.51
C LEU A 82 13.69 -5.10 4.69
N ILE A 83 14.30 -5.56 3.59
CA ILE A 83 15.38 -6.55 3.65
C ILE A 83 16.62 -5.94 4.31
N GLN A 84 16.94 -4.69 3.98
CA GLN A 84 18.06 -3.97 4.57
C GLN A 84 17.85 -3.71 6.06
N GLU A 85 16.64 -3.30 6.49
CA GLU A 85 16.25 -3.13 7.89
C GLU A 85 16.49 -4.41 8.71
N GLN A 86 16.32 -5.59 8.09
CA GLN A 86 16.51 -6.90 8.74
C GLN A 86 17.95 -7.44 8.65
N GLY A 87 18.90 -6.66 8.11
CA GLY A 87 20.30 -7.08 7.94
C GLY A 87 20.54 -8.03 6.77
N GLY A 88 19.55 -8.21 5.89
CA GLY A 88 19.70 -8.96 4.63
C GLY A 88 20.39 -8.12 3.56
N LYS A 89 21.31 -8.72 2.79
CA LYS A 89 21.88 -8.10 1.58
C LYS A 89 20.93 -8.27 0.40
N GLY A 90 19.90 -7.41 0.30
CA GLY A 90 19.00 -7.39 -0.86
C GLY A 90 19.70 -6.83 -2.10
N ARG A 91 20.03 -7.67 -3.09
CA ARG A 91 20.42 -7.23 -4.45
C ARG A 91 19.20 -7.34 -5.36
N PHE A 92 18.63 -6.21 -5.74
CA PHE A 92 17.77 -6.13 -6.93
C PHE A 92 18.55 -5.37 -7.98
N ALA A 93 19.30 -6.12 -8.79
CA ALA A 93 19.91 -5.64 -10.03
C ALA A 93 18.87 -5.65 -11.15
#